data_AF-A0A965MKA7-F1
#
_entry.id   AF-A0A965MKA7-F1
#
_cell.length_a   1.000
_cell.length_b   1.000
_cell.length_c   1.000
_cell.angle_alpha   90.00
_cell.angle_beta   90.00
_cell.angle_gamma   90.00
#
_symmetry.space_group_name_H-M   'P 1'
#
loop_
_entity.id
_entity.type
_entity.pdbx_description
1 polymer ?
#
loop_
_entity_poly.entity_id
_entity_poly.type
_entity_poly.pdbx_seq_one_letter_code
_entity_poly.pdbx_strand_id
1 'polypeptide(L)'
;MPKNSASSKSKDLQPADYLIKILTAKVYDVANESALEKARNLSVRLNNTVLLKREDQQPIFSFKLRGAYNKMAHLSSEQLKKGVICASAGNHAQGVALAGKK
;
A
#
# COMPACT_ATOMS: atom_id res chain seq x y z
N MET A 1 3.54 45.16 13.44
CA MET A 1 2.67 44.09 12.91
C MET A 1 3.23 42.74 13.34
N PRO A 2 2.52 41.93 14.14
CA PRO A 2 3.07 40.67 14.62
C PRO A 2 3.03 39.60 13.53
N LYS A 3 4.18 38.95 13.30
CA LYS A 3 4.32 37.75 12.47
C LYS A 3 3.94 36.54 13.32
N ASN A 4 2.79 35.93 13.06
CA ASN A 4 2.44 34.61 13.63
C ASN A 4 2.63 33.52 12.57
N SER A 5 3.87 33.05 12.41
CA SER A 5 4.16 31.80 11.69
C SER A 5 4.23 30.66 12.70
N ALA A 6 3.08 30.16 13.13
CA ALA A 6 3.03 28.90 13.86
C ALA A 6 3.36 27.75 12.88
N SER A 7 4.61 27.29 12.89
CA SER A 7 4.97 26.05 12.21
C SER A 7 4.24 24.90 12.90
N SER A 8 3.22 24.33 12.25
CA SER A 8 2.56 23.13 12.76
C SER A 8 3.57 21.98 12.72
N LYS A 9 4.20 21.67 13.85
CA LYS A 9 5.02 20.45 13.98
C LYS A 9 4.10 19.26 13.67
N SER A 10 4.47 18.45 12.68
CA SER A 10 3.74 17.22 12.36
C SER A 10 3.73 16.33 13.59
N LYS A 11 2.54 15.99 14.10
CA LYS A 11 2.40 15.08 15.22
C LYS A 11 2.77 13.68 14.74
N ASP A 12 3.73 13.03 15.39
CA ASP A 12 4.12 11.67 15.06
C ASP A 12 2.96 10.71 15.30
N LEU A 13 2.68 9.88 14.29
CA LEU A 13 1.61 8.89 14.34
C LEU A 13 1.93 7.83 15.38
N GLN A 14 0.97 7.53 16.25
CA GLN A 14 1.05 6.44 17.21
C GLN A 14 0.64 5.11 16.55
N PRO A 15 1.00 3.95 17.12
CA PRO A 15 0.59 2.65 16.58
C PRO A 15 -0.92 2.51 16.40
N ALA A 16 -1.71 3.08 17.31
CA ALA A 16 -3.18 3.08 17.23
C ALA A 16 -3.69 3.86 16.00
N ASP A 17 -3.04 4.98 15.64
CA ASP A 17 -3.40 5.75 14.44
C ASP A 17 -3.16 4.93 13.16
N TYR A 18 -2.06 4.17 13.12
CA TYR A 18 -1.78 3.26 12.01
C TYR A 18 -2.78 2.10 11.95
N LEU A 19 -3.18 1.53 13.08
CA LEU A 19 -4.20 0.48 13.11
C LEU A 19 -5.50 0.96 12.46
N ILE A 20 -5.99 2.14 12.85
CA ILE A 20 -7.20 2.74 12.27
C ILE A 20 -7.03 2.96 10.75
N LYS A 21 -5.87 3.49 10.32
CA LYS A 21 -5.57 3.70 8.89
C LYS A 21 -5.48 2.40 8.09
N ILE A 22 -4.98 1.32 8.68
CA ILE A 22 -4.88 0.01 8.04
C ILE A 22 -6.27 -0.62 7.90
N LEU A 23 -7.09 -0.57 8.97
CA LEU A 23 -8.44 -1.14 8.96
C LEU A 23 -9.38 -0.42 8.00
N THR A 24 -9.18 0.88 7.78
CA THR A 24 -10.00 1.70 6.88
C THR A 24 -9.39 1.86 5.48
N ALA A 25 -8.30 1.16 5.17
CA ALA A 25 -7.62 1.25 3.89
C ALA A 25 -8.47 0.65 2.76
N LYS A 26 -8.53 1.33 1.61
CA LYS A 26 -9.35 0.94 0.46
C LYS A 26 -8.66 -0.08 -0.47
N VAL A 27 -7.85 -0.98 0.08
CA VAL A 27 -6.95 -1.82 -0.73
C VAL A 27 -7.69 -2.87 -1.57
N TYR A 28 -8.87 -3.31 -1.15
CA TYR A 28 -9.58 -4.43 -1.76
C TYR A 28 -10.37 -4.07 -3.03
N ASP A 29 -10.43 -2.78 -3.39
CA ASP A 29 -10.99 -2.37 -4.68
C ASP A 29 -10.13 -2.83 -5.86
N VAL A 30 -8.85 -3.13 -5.60
CA VAL A 30 -7.85 -3.53 -6.59
C VAL A 30 -7.06 -4.78 -6.23
N ALA A 31 -6.97 -5.13 -4.95
CA ALA A 31 -6.21 -6.28 -4.46
C ALA A 31 -7.13 -7.35 -3.88
N ASN A 32 -6.71 -8.61 -3.98
CA ASN A 32 -7.39 -9.73 -3.35
C ASN A 32 -6.71 -10.11 -2.02
N GLU A 33 -7.38 -10.86 -1.15
CA GLU A 33 -6.70 -11.54 -0.06
C GLU A 33 -5.85 -12.69 -0.64
N SER A 34 -4.53 -12.54 -0.62
CA SER A 34 -3.64 -13.53 -1.25
C SER A 34 -3.50 -14.79 -0.39
N ALA A 35 -3.17 -15.92 -1.03
CA ALA A 35 -2.96 -17.17 -0.31
C ALA A 35 -1.84 -17.08 0.73
N LEU A 36 -1.99 -17.84 1.82
CA LEU A 36 -0.95 -18.11 2.81
C LEU A 36 -0.63 -19.60 2.77
N GLU A 37 0.45 -19.97 2.09
CA GLU A 37 0.74 -21.35 1.74
C GLU A 37 1.89 -21.91 2.56
N LYS A 38 1.79 -23.17 3.00
CA LYS A 38 2.89 -23.83 3.71
C LYS A 38 3.99 -24.23 2.73
N ALA A 39 5.21 -23.74 2.95
CA ALA A 39 6.39 -24.19 2.21
C ALA A 39 6.86 -25.54 2.75
N ARG A 40 6.27 -26.65 2.27
CA ARG A 40 6.50 -28.01 2.80
C ARG A 40 7.98 -28.37 2.91
N ASN A 41 8.73 -28.26 1.81
CA ASN A 41 10.13 -28.67 1.77
C ASN A 41 11.00 -27.81 2.69
N LEU A 42 10.76 -26.49 2.71
CA LEU A 42 11.50 -25.57 3.57
C LEU A 42 11.18 -25.78 5.05
N SER A 43 9.91 -26.07 5.35
CA SER A 43 9.46 -26.37 6.71
C SER A 43 10.15 -27.62 7.26
N VAL A 44 10.24 -28.68 6.45
CA VAL A 44 10.97 -29.91 6.81
C VAL A 44 12.45 -29.61 6.99
N ARG A 45 13.07 -28.88 6.04
CA ARG A 45 14.51 -28.58 6.08
C ARG A 45 14.93 -27.76 7.31
N LEU A 46 14.07 -26.85 7.76
CA LEU A 46 14.35 -25.96 8.89
C LEU A 46 13.78 -26.46 10.22
N ASN A 47 13.09 -27.61 10.22
CA ASN A 47 12.33 -28.11 11.37
C ASN A 47 11.43 -27.03 12.00
N ASN A 48 10.74 -26.25 11.17
CA ASN A 48 9.85 -25.18 11.61
C ASN A 48 8.67 -25.02 10.62
N THR A 49 7.56 -24.40 11.03
CA THR A 49 6.46 -24.08 10.12
C THR A 49 6.77 -22.81 9.35
N VAL A 50 7.08 -22.95 8.05
CA VAL A 50 7.32 -21.81 7.16
C VAL A 50 6.12 -21.61 6.25
N LEU A 51 5.56 -20.40 6.29
CA LEU A 51 4.42 -19.98 5.49
C LEU A 51 4.84 -18.88 4.51
N LEU A 52 4.27 -18.90 3.30
CA LEU A 52 4.50 -17.93 2.24
C LEU A 52 3.22 -17.14 2.01
N LYS A 53 3.27 -15.82 2.23
CA LYS A 53 2.17 -14.93 1.83
C LYS A 53 2.34 -14.57 0.36
N ARG A 54 1.47 -15.11 -0.50
CA ARG A 54 1.60 -15.09 -1.96
C ARG A 54 1.16 -13.79 -2.63
N GLU A 55 1.75 -12.67 -2.25
CA GLU A 55 1.46 -11.36 -2.87
C GLU A 55 1.88 -11.27 -4.35
N ASP A 56 2.61 -12.26 -4.85
CA ASP A 56 2.89 -12.46 -6.27
C ASP A 56 1.64 -12.86 -7.08
N GLN A 57 0.56 -13.30 -6.43
CA GLN A 57 -0.71 -13.65 -7.09
C GLN A 57 -1.63 -12.44 -7.34
N GLN A 58 -1.20 -11.23 -6.98
CA GLN A 58 -1.95 -10.00 -7.25
C GLN A 58 -1.95 -9.68 -8.76
N PRO A 59 -2.90 -8.85 -9.27
CA PRO A 59 -2.99 -8.50 -10.69
C PRO A 59 -1.72 -7.90 -11.32
N ILE A 60 -0.84 -7.30 -10.49
CA ILE A 60 0.45 -6.72 -10.91
C ILE A 60 1.65 -7.54 -10.40
N PHE A 61 1.43 -8.81 -10.07
CA PHE A 61 2.43 -9.76 -9.58
C PHE A 61 3.22 -9.31 -8.34
N SER A 62 2.66 -8.39 -7.54
CA SER A 62 3.29 -7.88 -6.32
C SER A 62 2.31 -7.14 -5.43
N PHE A 63 2.70 -6.89 -4.18
CA PHE A 63 1.91 -6.15 -3.19
C PHE A 63 1.78 -4.63 -3.47
N LYS A 64 2.52 -4.06 -4.43
CA LYS A 64 2.68 -2.60 -4.55
C LYS A 64 1.40 -1.86 -4.98
N LEU A 65 0.40 -2.56 -5.52
CA LEU A 65 -0.91 -1.98 -5.84
C LEU A 65 -1.67 -1.51 -4.60
N ARG A 66 -1.51 -2.21 -3.45
CA ARG A 66 -2.26 -1.90 -2.23
C ARG A 66 -1.96 -0.49 -1.74
N GLY A 67 -0.68 -0.18 -1.57
CA GLY A 67 -0.23 1.14 -1.11
C GLY A 67 -0.46 2.24 -2.14
N ALA A 68 -0.20 1.95 -3.43
CA ALA A 68 -0.42 2.90 -4.51
C ALA A 68 -1.89 3.34 -4.59
N TYR A 69 -2.82 2.37 -4.64
CA TYR A 69 -4.24 2.66 -4.68
C TYR A 69 -4.73 3.32 -3.41
N ASN A 70 -4.35 2.83 -2.22
CA ASN A 70 -4.79 3.45 -0.96
C ASN A 70 -4.35 4.92 -0.87
N LYS A 71 -3.14 5.27 -1.32
CA LYS A 71 -2.71 6.67 -1.38
C LYS A 71 -3.54 7.49 -2.35
N MET A 72 -3.77 6.99 -3.56
CA MET A 72 -4.48 7.69 -4.62
C MET A 72 -5.97 7.86 -4.31
N ALA A 73 -6.61 6.87 -3.70
CA ALA A 73 -8.01 6.90 -3.29
C ALA A 73 -8.31 7.92 -2.17
N HIS A 74 -7.27 8.47 -1.53
CA HIS A 74 -7.37 9.54 -0.53
C HIS A 74 -6.94 10.92 -1.09
N LEU A 75 -6.56 11.01 -2.36
CA LEU A 75 -6.33 12.31 -3.01
C LEU A 75 -7.67 13.01 -3.26
N SER A 76 -7.66 14.35 -3.21
CA SER A 76 -8.84 15.11 -3.59
C SER A 76 -9.12 14.99 -5.09
N SER A 77 -10.37 15.19 -5.49
CA SER A 77 -10.74 15.19 -6.92
C SER A 77 -9.94 16.24 -7.73
N GLU A 78 -9.56 17.36 -7.10
CA GLU A 78 -8.70 18.36 -7.74
C GLU A 78 -7.27 17.83 -7.97
N GLN A 79 -6.70 17.14 -6.98
CA GLN A 79 -5.37 16.52 -7.12
C GLN A 79 -5.37 15.42 -8.18
N LEU A 80 -6.40 14.57 -8.21
CA LEU A 80 -6.53 13.52 -9.23
C LEU A 80 -6.68 14.12 -10.64
N LYS A 81 -7.45 15.21 -10.80
CA LYS A 81 -7.58 15.93 -12.08
C LYS A 81 -6.29 16.55 -12.57
N LYS A 82 -5.41 17.01 -11.67
CA LYS A 82 -4.06 17.48 -12.02
C LYS A 82 -3.15 16.35 -12.49
N GLY A 83 -3.53 15.10 -12.24
CA GLY A 83 -2.75 13.91 -12.53
C GLY A 83 -1.78 13.55 -11.41
N VAL A 84 -1.26 12.33 -11.49
CA VAL A 84 -0.26 11.79 -10.57
C VAL A 84 0.98 11.37 -11.35
N ILE A 85 2.15 11.47 -10.71
CA ILE A 85 3.41 11.01 -11.27
C ILE A 85 4.17 10.18 -10.22
N CYS A 86 4.84 9.12 -10.68
CA CYS A 86 5.79 8.37 -9.87
C CYS A 86 7.03 8.07 -10.71
N ALA A 87 8.20 8.01 -10.08
CA ALA A 87 9.44 7.59 -10.73
C ALA A 87 9.67 6.10 -10.45
N SER A 88 9.27 5.24 -11.39
CA SER A 88 9.50 3.79 -11.30
C SER A 88 9.36 3.16 -12.69
N ALA A 89 10.10 2.07 -12.94
CA ALA A 89 9.99 1.26 -14.14
C ALA A 89 9.55 -0.20 -13.86
N GLY A 90 9.00 -0.48 -12.66
CA GLY A 90 8.65 -1.84 -12.24
C GLY A 90 7.32 -1.93 -11.48
N ASN A 91 7.24 -2.84 -10.50
CA ASN A 91 6.03 -3.14 -9.74
C ASN A 91 5.27 -1.92 -9.20
N HIS A 92 5.98 -0.85 -8.79
CA HIS A 92 5.31 0.36 -8.31
C HIS A 92 4.65 1.13 -9.46
N ALA A 93 5.31 1.25 -10.61
CA ALA A 93 4.74 1.86 -11.80
C ALA A 93 3.45 1.14 -12.23
N GLN A 94 3.46 -0.19 -12.23
CA GLN A 94 2.25 -0.98 -12.51
C GLN A 94 1.14 -0.74 -11.48
N GLY A 95 1.48 -0.65 -10.19
CA GLY A 95 0.50 -0.36 -9.13
C GLY A 95 -0.12 1.03 -9.26
N VAL A 96 0.66 2.06 -9.57
CA VAL A 96 0.18 3.43 -9.80
C VAL A 96 -0.65 3.50 -11.09
N ALA A 97 -0.21 2.86 -12.17
CA ALA A 97 -0.94 2.80 -13.42
C ALA A 97 -2.30 2.10 -13.26
N LEU A 98 -2.34 0.98 -12.53
CA LEU A 98 -3.59 0.28 -12.22
C LEU A 98 -4.52 1.16 -11.40
N ALA A 99 -4.00 1.85 -10.39
CA ALA A 99 -4.78 2.74 -9.55
C ALA A 99 -5.33 3.96 -10.28
N GLY A 100 -4.64 4.47 -11.31
CA GLY A 100 -5.11 5.58 -12.14
C GLY A 100 -6.17 5.18 -13.17
N LYS A 101 -6.33 3.89 -13.46
CA LYS A 101 -7.35 3.37 -14.39
C LYS A 101 -8.70 3.12 -13.73
N LYS A 102 -8.70 2.89 -12.41
CA LYS A 102 -9.87 2.64 -11.57
C LYS A 102 -10.53 3.95 -11.16
#